data_AF-A0A7X1TVU2-F1
#
_entry.id   AF-A0A7X1TVU2-F1
#
_cell.length_a   1.000
_cell.length_b   1.000
_cell.length_c   1.000
_cell.angle_alpha   90.00
_cell.angle_beta   90.00
_cell.angle_gamma   90.00
#
_symmetry.space_group_name_H-M   'P 1'
#
loop_
_entity.id
_entity.type
_entity.pdbx_description
1 polymer ?
#
loop_
_entity_poly.entity_id
_entity_poly.type
_entity_poly.pdbx_seq_one_letter_code
_entity_poly.pdbx_strand_id
1 'polypeptide(L)'
;MPRARSNTTRNSKAFRFSTDGGWIGAGRPVTSRNRNRTAHVDETVVMMSQDQALVTIAAGGDVGTGHNPPEIAFASVRRVLSRADIRFAQVERLYSERGTYQWQSLARNLEVRQPPQQAEVFRGVPFDVLSLASNHTGDWGPEAVEDTVDTFRRLGIPTVGAGRNIAEARRPAIIERQGLRIAFLGYCSVLLPQYWADDERAGCAPMRAHTLYCHRRSDSRVNWSG
;
A
#
# COMPACT_ATOMS: atom_id res chain seq x y z
N MET A 1 -53.44 -13.65 4.93
CA MET A 1 -52.16 -14.39 4.83
C MET A 1 -51.00 -13.42 5.05
N PRO A 2 -50.17 -13.59 6.08
CA PRO A 2 -49.04 -12.69 6.31
C PRO A 2 -47.85 -13.10 5.43
N ARG A 3 -47.22 -12.13 4.75
CA ARG A 3 -45.97 -12.32 4.01
C ARG A 3 -44.81 -12.42 5.00
N ALA A 4 -44.05 -13.52 4.93
CA ALA A 4 -42.80 -13.68 5.63
C ALA A 4 -41.78 -12.63 5.14
N ARG A 5 -41.22 -11.85 6.08
CA ARG A 5 -40.04 -11.01 5.82
C ARG A 5 -38.80 -11.90 5.98
N SER A 6 -38.06 -12.09 4.90
CA SER A 6 -36.75 -12.76 4.94
C SER A 6 -35.75 -11.84 5.66
N ASN A 7 -35.29 -12.28 6.82
CA ASN A 7 -34.28 -11.57 7.60
C ASN A 7 -32.89 -11.97 7.09
N THR A 8 -32.39 -11.27 6.07
CA THR A 8 -30.97 -11.40 5.65
C THR A 8 -30.11 -10.51 6.53
N THR A 9 -29.57 -11.06 7.61
CA THR A 9 -28.49 -10.45 8.37
C THR A 9 -27.25 -10.35 7.47
N ARG A 10 -26.90 -9.14 7.05
CA ARG A 10 -25.58 -8.87 6.47
C ARG A 10 -24.55 -9.00 7.59
N ASN A 11 -23.73 -10.05 7.55
CA ASN A 11 -22.50 -10.09 8.31
C ASN A 11 -21.55 -9.01 7.77
N SER A 12 -21.59 -7.82 8.34
CA SER A 12 -20.61 -6.77 8.09
C SER A 12 -19.32 -7.14 8.82
N LYS A 13 -18.28 -7.53 8.08
CA LYS A 13 -16.93 -7.67 8.62
C LYS A 13 -16.33 -6.26 8.73
N ALA A 14 -15.86 -5.89 9.93
CA ALA A 14 -15.25 -4.59 10.18
C ALA A 14 -13.73 -4.68 10.01
N PHE A 15 -13.13 -3.74 9.28
CA PHE A 15 -11.69 -3.59 9.17
C PHE A 15 -11.20 -2.60 10.23
N ARG A 16 -10.13 -2.94 10.96
CA ARG A 16 -9.42 -2.00 11.85
C ARG A 16 -8.03 -1.76 11.28
N PHE A 17 -7.68 -0.50 11.06
CA PHE A 17 -6.33 -0.08 10.73
C PHE A 17 -5.66 0.39 12.04
N SER A 18 -4.50 -0.16 12.39
CA SER A 18 -3.65 0.34 13.47
C SER A 18 -2.30 0.74 12.89
N THR A 19 -1.80 1.91 13.29
CA THR A 19 -0.45 2.38 12.99
C THR A 19 0.34 2.42 14.30
N ASP A 20 0.60 1.26 14.90
CA ASP A 20 1.44 1.17 16.09
C ASP A 20 2.93 1.31 15.71
N GLY A 21 3.28 2.52 15.28
CA GLY A 21 4.63 3.02 15.10
C GLY A 21 4.74 4.35 15.84
N GLY A 22 5.11 4.28 17.12
CA GLY A 22 5.16 5.45 18.00
C GLY A 22 6.05 6.56 17.43
N TRP A 23 5.45 7.74 17.25
CA TRP A 23 6.18 9.00 17.07
C TRP A 23 6.77 9.42 18.42
N ILE A 24 8.11 9.39 18.55
CA ILE A 24 8.82 10.06 19.65
C ILE A 24 8.96 11.55 19.34
N GLY A 25 7.86 12.29 19.51
CA GLY A 25 7.84 13.75 19.53
C GLY A 25 7.53 14.24 20.94
N ALA A 26 8.51 14.83 21.61
CA ALA A 26 8.36 15.38 22.95
C ALA A 26 7.30 16.49 22.99
N GLY A 27 6.17 16.22 23.64
CA GLY A 27 5.13 17.18 23.96
C GLY A 27 4.64 16.96 25.39
N ARG A 28 4.85 17.96 26.26
CA ARG A 28 4.56 17.92 27.70
C ARG A 28 3.09 17.55 28.00
N PRO A 29 2.80 16.77 29.06
CA PRO A 29 1.43 16.56 29.50
C PRO A 29 0.89 17.82 30.18
N VAL A 30 -0.22 18.36 29.65
CA VAL A 30 -1.06 19.31 30.38
C VAL A 30 -1.89 18.51 31.37
N THR A 31 -1.62 18.69 32.67
CA THR A 31 -2.47 18.14 33.72
C THR A 31 -3.62 19.11 33.98
N SER A 32 -4.86 18.67 33.76
CA SER A 32 -6.02 19.31 34.39
C SER A 32 -6.60 18.32 35.40
N ARG A 33 -6.55 18.71 36.67
CA ARG A 33 -7.25 18.04 37.76
C ARG A 33 -8.72 18.45 37.67
N ASN A 34 -9.62 17.48 37.68
CA ASN A 34 -10.92 17.72 38.30
C ASN A 34 -11.37 16.48 39.07
N ARG A 35 -11.62 16.69 40.38
CA ARG A 35 -12.13 15.69 41.32
C ARG A 35 -13.66 15.68 41.25
N ASN A 36 -14.23 14.56 41.70
CA ASN A 36 -15.66 14.32 41.97
C ASN A 36 -16.56 14.01 40.77
N ARG A 37 -16.67 12.71 40.48
CA ARG A 37 -17.96 12.03 40.26
C ARG A 37 -17.76 10.52 40.31
N THR A 38 -18.28 9.89 41.36
CA THR A 38 -18.53 8.45 41.42
C THR A 38 -19.60 8.14 40.37
N ALA A 39 -19.20 7.57 39.25
CA ALA A 39 -20.10 6.95 38.29
C ALA A 39 -19.93 5.43 38.42
N HIS A 40 -21.01 4.75 38.76
CA HIS A 40 -21.12 3.30 38.66
C HIS A 40 -20.68 2.88 37.25
N VAL A 41 -19.67 2.03 37.16
CA VAL A 41 -19.28 1.39 35.91
C VAL A 41 -20.27 0.25 35.72
N ASP A 42 -21.29 0.47 34.90
CA ASP A 42 -22.08 -0.62 34.35
C ASP A 42 -21.11 -1.45 33.48
N GLU A 43 -20.63 -2.57 34.01
CA GLU A 43 -19.87 -3.56 33.24
C GLU A 43 -20.83 -4.20 32.24
N THR A 44 -21.09 -3.47 31.16
CA THR A 44 -21.62 -4.08 29.94
C THR A 44 -20.49 -4.96 29.42
N VAL A 45 -20.48 -6.22 29.86
CA VAL A 45 -19.75 -7.28 29.19
C VAL A 45 -20.36 -7.38 27.79
N VAL A 46 -19.82 -6.59 26.87
CA VAL A 46 -20.04 -6.79 25.45
C VAL A 46 -19.40 -8.13 25.16
N MET A 47 -20.23 -9.18 25.13
CA MET A 47 -19.89 -10.46 24.53
C MET A 47 -19.39 -10.16 23.11
N MET A 48 -18.07 -10.02 22.96
CA MET A 48 -17.44 -9.93 21.66
C MET A 48 -17.78 -11.25 20.98
N SER A 49 -18.59 -11.20 19.92
CA SER A 49 -18.88 -12.36 19.09
C SER A 49 -17.54 -13.04 18.75
N GLN A 50 -17.37 -14.30 19.14
CA GLN A 50 -16.12 -15.06 19.01
C GLN A 50 -15.73 -15.40 17.55
N ASP A 51 -16.14 -14.60 16.56
CA ASP A 51 -16.05 -15.01 15.16
C ASP A 51 -15.70 -13.87 14.18
N GLN A 52 -14.96 -12.87 14.64
CA GLN A 52 -14.30 -11.94 13.72
C GLN A 52 -12.89 -12.44 13.43
N ALA A 53 -12.73 -13.13 12.28
CA ALA A 53 -11.42 -13.43 11.73
C ALA A 53 -10.61 -12.13 11.60
N LEU A 54 -9.55 -12.01 12.40
CA LEU A 54 -8.65 -10.87 12.40
C LEU A 54 -7.47 -11.19 11.50
N VAL A 55 -7.43 -10.56 10.34
CA VAL A 55 -6.28 -10.64 9.42
C VAL A 55 -5.45 -9.38 9.56
N THR A 56 -4.17 -9.56 9.86
CA THR A 56 -3.18 -8.48 9.92
C THR A 56 -2.43 -8.35 8.60
N ILE A 57 -2.36 -7.12 8.07
CA ILE A 57 -1.58 -6.82 6.86
C ILE A 57 -0.41 -5.92 7.25
N ALA A 58 0.81 -6.37 7.02
CA ALA A 58 1.99 -5.49 7.07
C ALA A 58 2.25 -4.92 5.68
N ALA A 59 2.25 -3.59 5.59
CA ALA A 59 2.51 -2.86 4.35
C ALA A 59 3.85 -2.11 4.45
N GLY A 60 4.79 -2.45 3.59
CA GLY A 60 6.00 -1.67 3.35
C GLY A 60 5.72 -0.55 2.34
N GLY A 61 6.32 0.62 2.57
CA GLY A 61 6.38 1.69 1.57
C GLY A 61 7.34 1.34 0.43
N ASP A 62 7.97 2.36 -0.14
CA ASP A 62 8.84 2.24 -1.32
C ASP A 62 10.09 1.40 -1.01
N VAL A 63 10.15 0.22 -1.61
CA VAL A 63 11.28 -0.70 -1.48
C VAL A 63 12.22 -0.50 -2.66
N GLY A 64 13.37 0.11 -2.38
CA GLY A 64 14.50 0.25 -3.28
C GLY A 64 15.78 -0.28 -2.63
N THR A 65 15.94 -1.60 -2.59
CA THR A 65 17.00 -2.27 -1.82
C THR A 65 18.42 -2.04 -2.34
N GLY A 66 18.60 -1.41 -3.50
CA GLY A 66 19.91 -1.23 -4.13
C GLY A 66 20.62 -2.57 -4.33
N HIS A 67 21.93 -2.60 -4.06
CA HIS A 67 22.78 -3.79 -4.18
C HIS A 67 22.89 -4.63 -2.90
N ASN A 68 21.94 -4.48 -1.96
CA ASN A 68 21.98 -5.26 -0.73
C ASN A 68 21.66 -6.74 -0.99
N PRO A 69 22.42 -7.68 -0.42
CA PRO A 69 22.10 -9.10 -0.54
C PRO A 69 20.76 -9.43 0.19
N PRO A 70 20.05 -10.48 -0.26
CA PRO A 70 18.71 -10.84 0.25
C PRO A 70 18.63 -11.02 1.77
N GLU A 71 19.71 -11.48 2.40
CA GLU A 71 19.76 -11.82 3.82
C GLU A 71 19.68 -10.57 4.71
N ILE A 72 20.16 -9.42 4.22
CA ILE A 72 20.28 -8.20 5.03
C ILE A 72 19.20 -7.17 4.72
N ALA A 73 18.67 -7.15 3.50
CA ALA A 73 17.80 -6.07 3.03
C ALA A 73 16.54 -5.86 3.87
N PHE A 74 16.01 -6.94 4.47
CA PHE A 74 14.84 -6.88 5.35
C PHE A 74 15.13 -7.27 6.79
N ALA A 75 16.40 -7.48 7.18
CA ALA A 75 16.75 -8.04 8.48
C ALA A 75 16.14 -7.26 9.66
N SER A 76 16.21 -5.93 9.62
CA SER A 76 15.69 -5.04 10.68
C SER A 76 14.17 -5.07 10.83
N VAL A 77 13.42 -5.42 9.77
CA VAL A 77 11.95 -5.45 9.76
C VAL A 77 11.37 -6.87 9.69
N ARG A 78 12.23 -7.88 9.53
CA ARG A 78 11.84 -9.29 9.33
C ARG A 78 10.88 -9.78 10.42
N ARG A 79 11.13 -9.43 11.68
CA ARG A 79 10.28 -9.81 12.83
C ARG A 79 8.87 -9.24 12.75
N VAL A 80 8.72 -8.01 12.23
CA VAL A 80 7.42 -7.36 12.07
C VAL A 80 6.68 -8.01 10.90
N LEU A 81 7.36 -8.14 9.76
CA LEU A 81 6.78 -8.76 8.56
C LEU A 81 6.38 -10.22 8.78
N SER A 82 7.16 -10.99 9.55
CA SER A 82 6.87 -12.41 9.82
C SER A 82 5.68 -12.66 10.74
N ARG A 83 5.21 -11.63 11.47
CA ARG A 83 4.06 -11.73 12.37
C ARG A 83 2.73 -11.41 11.69
N ALA A 84 2.77 -10.79 10.52
CA ALA A 84 1.57 -10.45 9.78
C ALA A 84 1.03 -11.67 9.01
N ASP A 85 -0.29 -11.74 8.89
CA ASP A 85 -0.96 -12.76 8.08
C ASP A 85 -0.71 -12.56 6.58
N ILE A 86 -0.60 -11.29 6.15
CA ILE A 86 -0.35 -10.87 4.78
C ILE A 86 0.73 -9.79 4.77
N ARG A 87 1.68 -9.89 3.83
CA ARG A 87 2.78 -8.95 3.62
C ARG A 87 2.68 -8.33 2.23
N PHE A 88 2.62 -7.01 2.21
CA PHE A 88 2.53 -6.20 1.01
C PHE A 88 3.67 -5.19 0.99
N ALA A 89 4.18 -4.83 -0.19
CA ALA A 89 5.09 -3.70 -0.34
C ALA A 89 5.01 -3.06 -1.73
N GLN A 90 5.45 -1.81 -1.82
CA GLN A 90 5.64 -1.09 -3.07
C GLN A 90 7.07 -1.33 -3.57
N VAL A 91 7.24 -1.78 -4.81
CA VAL A 91 8.54 -1.91 -5.46
C VAL A 91 8.80 -0.62 -6.21
N GLU A 92 9.91 0.05 -5.87
CA GLU A 92 10.24 1.38 -6.39
C GLU A 92 11.21 1.33 -7.58
N ARG A 93 11.77 0.16 -7.87
CA ARG A 93 12.80 -0.04 -8.91
C ARG A 93 12.29 -0.91 -10.05
N LEU A 94 12.85 -0.67 -11.24
CA LEU A 94 12.75 -1.54 -12.39
C LEU A 94 13.88 -2.57 -12.37
N TYR A 95 13.59 -3.79 -12.79
CA TYR A 95 14.51 -4.93 -12.80
C TYR A 95 14.68 -5.44 -14.22
N SER A 96 15.64 -4.86 -14.95
CA SER A 96 15.83 -5.07 -16.40
C SER A 96 17.24 -4.67 -16.85
N GLU A 97 17.77 -5.39 -17.84
CA GLU A 97 18.94 -4.97 -18.63
C GLU A 97 18.54 -4.28 -19.95
N ARG A 98 17.26 -4.35 -20.32
CA ARG A 98 16.66 -3.73 -21.51
C ARG A 98 16.02 -2.39 -21.18
N GLY A 99 15.51 -1.72 -22.21
CA GLY A 99 14.82 -0.45 -22.11
C GLY A 99 15.73 0.75 -22.36
N THR A 100 15.11 1.90 -22.65
CA THR A 100 15.79 3.16 -22.93
C THR A 100 15.35 4.20 -21.91
N TYR A 101 16.31 4.92 -21.33
CA TYR A 101 16.02 6.01 -20.40
C TYR A 101 15.11 7.05 -21.05
N GLN A 102 13.97 7.32 -20.42
CA GLN A 102 12.97 8.25 -20.92
C GLN A 102 13.38 9.69 -20.55
N TRP A 103 13.42 10.59 -21.53
CA TRP A 103 13.93 11.96 -21.31
C TRP A 103 13.08 12.78 -20.34
N GLN A 104 11.80 12.42 -20.14
CA GLN A 104 10.91 13.03 -19.16
C GLN A 104 11.11 12.48 -17.74
N SER A 105 11.92 11.43 -17.58
CA SER A 105 12.25 10.93 -16.26
C SER A 105 13.04 11.97 -15.48
N LEU A 106 12.60 12.22 -14.25
CA LEU A 106 13.29 13.08 -13.29
C LEU A 106 14.36 12.31 -12.49
N ALA A 107 14.61 11.05 -12.86
CA ALA A 107 15.46 10.12 -12.12
C ALA A 107 16.87 9.97 -12.70
N ARG A 108 17.37 10.97 -13.45
CA ARG A 108 18.62 10.87 -14.23
C ARG A 108 19.86 10.48 -13.41
N ASN A 109 19.85 10.83 -12.12
CA ASN A 109 20.94 10.53 -11.18
C ASN A 109 20.53 9.50 -10.11
N LEU A 110 19.45 8.76 -10.34
CA LEU A 110 18.95 7.73 -9.43
C LEU A 110 19.10 6.36 -10.10
N GLU A 111 19.54 5.36 -9.34
CA GLU A 111 19.68 3.98 -9.82
C GLU A 111 18.32 3.26 -9.89
N VAL A 112 17.38 3.80 -10.67
CA VAL A 112 15.98 3.31 -10.74
C VAL A 112 15.84 2.01 -11.52
N ARG A 113 16.78 1.70 -12.41
CA ARG A 113 16.87 0.40 -13.09
C ARG A 113 18.03 -0.41 -12.51
N GLN A 114 17.72 -1.63 -12.13
CA GLN A 114 18.63 -2.60 -11.51
C GLN A 114 18.70 -3.87 -12.37
N PRO A 115 19.80 -4.63 -12.31
CA PRO A 115 19.86 -5.96 -12.92
C PRO A 115 18.73 -6.88 -12.37
N PRO A 116 18.10 -7.74 -13.20
CA PRO A 116 17.01 -8.61 -12.77
C PRO A 116 17.32 -9.46 -11.54
N GLN A 117 18.57 -9.89 -11.38
CA GLN A 117 19.04 -10.70 -10.25
C GLN A 117 18.97 -9.95 -8.92
N GLN A 118 18.94 -8.61 -8.91
CA GLN A 118 18.75 -7.84 -7.68
C GLN A 118 17.34 -8.00 -7.09
N ALA A 119 16.36 -8.46 -7.88
CA ALA A 119 15.01 -8.74 -7.36
C ALA A 119 15.00 -9.94 -6.40
N GLU A 120 16.05 -10.77 -6.41
CA GLU A 120 16.23 -11.90 -5.48
C GLU A 120 16.18 -11.48 -4.01
N VAL A 121 16.47 -10.21 -3.73
CA VAL A 121 16.35 -9.61 -2.42
C VAL A 121 14.96 -9.79 -1.80
N PHE A 122 13.90 -9.81 -2.62
CA PHE A 122 12.52 -10.00 -2.19
C PHE A 122 12.23 -11.44 -1.73
N ARG A 123 13.15 -12.40 -1.92
CA ARG A 123 13.05 -13.73 -1.31
C ARG A 123 13.42 -13.73 0.18
N GLY A 124 14.09 -12.69 0.67
CA GLY A 124 14.46 -12.56 2.09
C GLY A 124 13.25 -12.50 3.04
N VAL A 125 12.07 -12.13 2.52
CA VAL A 125 10.78 -12.15 3.24
C VAL A 125 9.72 -12.75 2.32
N PRO A 126 8.75 -13.55 2.82
CA PRO A 126 7.74 -14.14 1.95
C PRO A 126 6.62 -13.12 1.67
N PHE A 127 6.85 -12.14 0.81
CA PHE A 127 5.80 -11.19 0.41
C PHE A 127 4.64 -11.94 -0.28
N ASP A 128 3.41 -11.60 0.07
CA ASP A 128 2.21 -12.21 -0.52
C ASP A 128 1.79 -11.46 -1.78
N VAL A 129 1.99 -10.14 -1.82
CA VAL A 129 1.70 -9.28 -2.97
C VAL A 129 2.70 -8.12 -3.02
N LEU A 130 3.13 -7.74 -4.22
CA LEU A 130 3.91 -6.53 -4.45
C LEU A 130 3.19 -5.57 -5.41
N SER A 131 3.28 -4.28 -5.16
CA SER A 131 2.83 -3.26 -6.10
C SER A 131 3.99 -2.76 -6.95
N LEU A 132 3.77 -2.72 -8.26
CA LEU A 132 4.67 -2.12 -9.26
C LEU A 132 4.17 -0.75 -9.72
N ALA A 133 3.20 -0.16 -9.02
CA ALA A 133 2.60 1.13 -9.38
C ALA A 133 3.45 2.35 -8.96
N SER A 134 4.77 2.28 -9.17
CA SER A 134 5.73 3.30 -8.75
C SER A 134 5.73 4.48 -9.71
N ASN A 135 6.13 5.66 -9.21
CA ASN A 135 6.47 6.80 -10.06
C ASN A 135 7.76 6.59 -10.87
N HIS A 136 8.50 5.49 -10.67
CA HIS A 136 9.66 5.14 -11.48
C HIS A 136 9.38 4.03 -12.52
N THR A 137 8.17 3.46 -12.53
CA THR A 137 7.81 2.36 -13.45
C THR A 137 8.02 2.72 -14.92
N GLY A 138 7.87 3.99 -15.30
CA GLY A 138 8.03 4.43 -16.68
C GLY A 138 9.45 4.81 -17.11
N ASP A 139 10.42 4.89 -16.19
CA ASP A 139 11.67 5.62 -16.42
C ASP A 139 12.58 5.01 -17.51
N TRP A 140 12.46 3.72 -17.76
CA TRP A 140 13.24 2.99 -18.76
C TRP A 140 12.41 2.40 -19.91
N GLY A 141 11.17 2.89 -20.07
CA GLY A 141 10.29 2.46 -21.14
C GLY A 141 9.61 1.11 -20.90
N PRO A 142 8.74 0.69 -21.84
CA PRO A 142 7.88 -0.48 -21.69
C PRO A 142 8.66 -1.79 -21.53
N GLU A 143 9.80 -1.95 -22.20
CA GLU A 143 10.61 -3.17 -22.13
C GLU A 143 11.11 -3.43 -20.71
N ALA A 144 11.48 -2.38 -19.98
CA ALA A 144 11.90 -2.51 -18.59
C ALA A 144 10.73 -2.87 -17.66
N VAL A 145 9.51 -2.40 -17.96
CA VAL A 145 8.29 -2.80 -17.24
C VAL A 145 7.99 -4.28 -17.45
N GLU A 146 8.04 -4.75 -18.70
CA GLU A 146 7.81 -6.15 -19.06
C GLU A 146 8.79 -7.07 -18.33
N ASP A 147 10.07 -6.76 -18.40
CA ASP A 147 11.13 -7.53 -17.74
C ASP A 147 10.95 -7.54 -16.21
N THR A 148 10.50 -6.41 -15.62
CA THR A 148 10.22 -6.31 -14.19
C THR A 148 9.04 -7.21 -13.79
N VAL A 149 7.94 -7.16 -14.55
CA VAL A 149 6.78 -8.04 -14.35
C VAL A 149 7.19 -9.51 -14.45
N ASP A 150 8.01 -9.86 -15.44
CA ASP A 150 8.51 -11.23 -15.60
C ASP A 150 9.47 -11.65 -14.50
N THR A 151 10.28 -10.73 -14.00
CA THR A 151 11.18 -11.00 -12.88
C THR A 151 10.38 -11.42 -11.66
N PHE A 152 9.38 -10.64 -11.23
CA PHE A 152 8.57 -11.01 -10.07
C PHE A 152 7.68 -12.23 -10.32
N ARG A 153 7.22 -12.46 -11.56
CA ARG A 153 6.55 -13.70 -11.93
C ARG A 153 7.45 -14.91 -11.73
N ARG A 154 8.72 -14.85 -12.15
CA ARG A 154 9.70 -15.93 -11.92
C ARG A 154 10.03 -16.12 -10.44
N LEU A 155 9.95 -15.06 -9.63
CA LEU A 155 10.06 -15.17 -8.17
C LEU A 155 8.83 -15.82 -7.52
N GLY A 156 7.73 -15.99 -8.26
CA GLY A 156 6.48 -16.55 -7.73
C GLY A 156 5.71 -15.58 -6.84
N ILE A 157 6.01 -14.28 -6.91
CA ILE A 157 5.36 -13.25 -6.09
C ILE A 157 4.30 -12.54 -6.94
N PRO A 158 3.01 -12.61 -6.58
CA PRO A 158 1.95 -11.87 -7.26
C PRO A 158 2.22 -10.37 -7.26
N THR A 159 2.00 -9.72 -8.42
CA THR A 159 2.17 -8.27 -8.58
C THR A 159 0.89 -7.58 -9.04
N VAL A 160 0.79 -6.29 -8.72
CA VAL A 160 -0.32 -5.41 -9.14
C VAL A 160 0.21 -4.07 -9.64
N GLY A 161 -0.58 -3.36 -10.46
CA GLY A 161 -0.36 -1.96 -10.77
C GLY A 161 0.62 -1.66 -11.91
N ALA A 162 1.29 -2.66 -12.46
CA ALA A 162 1.96 -2.59 -13.76
C ALA A 162 1.79 -3.90 -14.51
N GLY A 163 1.86 -3.85 -15.84
CA GLY A 163 1.63 -5.01 -16.69
C GLY A 163 2.05 -4.74 -18.13
N ARG A 164 1.97 -5.78 -18.98
CA ARG A 164 2.19 -5.68 -20.43
C ARG A 164 1.14 -4.87 -21.17
N ASN A 165 -0.02 -4.71 -20.53
CA ASN A 165 -1.14 -3.93 -21.01
C ASN A 165 -2.00 -3.53 -19.81
N ILE A 166 -3.00 -2.68 -20.07
CA ILE A 166 -3.86 -2.11 -19.04
C ILE A 166 -4.70 -3.18 -18.32
N ALA A 167 -5.08 -4.25 -19.02
CA ALA A 167 -5.82 -5.36 -18.42
C ALA A 167 -4.95 -6.10 -17.39
N GLU A 168 -3.68 -6.37 -17.71
CA GLU A 168 -2.72 -6.94 -16.76
C GLU A 168 -2.42 -5.97 -15.62
N ALA A 169 -2.17 -4.69 -15.91
CA ALA A 169 -1.82 -3.69 -14.90
C ALA A 169 -2.95 -3.46 -13.87
N ARG A 170 -4.21 -3.55 -14.29
CA ARG A 170 -5.40 -3.43 -13.41
C ARG A 170 -5.85 -4.74 -12.77
N ARG A 171 -5.26 -5.88 -13.14
CA ARG A 171 -5.64 -7.17 -12.59
C ARG A 171 -5.31 -7.20 -11.08
N PRO A 172 -6.30 -7.42 -10.20
CA PRO A 172 -6.05 -7.50 -8.77
C PRO A 172 -5.32 -8.79 -8.42
N ALA A 173 -4.45 -8.74 -7.41
CA ALA A 173 -4.01 -9.93 -6.70
C ALA A 173 -5.02 -10.22 -5.59
N ILE A 174 -5.51 -11.45 -5.53
CA ILE A 174 -6.54 -11.86 -4.56
C ILE A 174 -5.92 -12.87 -3.60
N ILE A 175 -5.88 -12.50 -2.32
CA ILE A 175 -5.35 -13.35 -1.24
C ILE A 175 -6.52 -13.81 -0.37
N GLU A 176 -6.57 -15.11 -0.09
CA GLU A 176 -7.49 -15.70 0.86
C GLU A 176 -6.77 -16.05 2.16
N ARG A 177 -7.29 -15.56 3.29
CA ARG A 177 -6.70 -15.77 4.61
C ARG A 177 -7.77 -15.77 5.69
N GLN A 178 -7.80 -16.81 6.52
CA GLN A 178 -8.77 -16.94 7.61
C GLN A 178 -10.24 -16.73 7.15
N GLY A 179 -10.61 -17.23 5.97
CA GLY A 179 -11.97 -17.04 5.41
C GLY A 179 -12.30 -15.61 4.95
N LEU A 180 -11.30 -14.73 4.82
CA LEU A 180 -11.40 -13.44 4.14
C LEU A 180 -10.78 -13.54 2.75
N ARG A 181 -11.45 -12.94 1.77
CA ARG A 181 -10.94 -12.75 0.40
C ARG A 181 -10.61 -11.27 0.22
N ILE A 182 -9.34 -10.96 0.04
CA ILE A 182 -8.80 -9.59 0.04
C ILE A 182 -8.18 -9.33 -1.34
N ALA A 183 -8.63 -8.27 -2.00
CA ALA A 183 -8.10 -7.84 -3.29
C ALA A 183 -7.12 -6.68 -3.10
N PHE A 184 -5.93 -6.80 -3.69
CA PHE A 184 -4.93 -5.75 -3.78
C PHE A 184 -4.97 -5.15 -5.17
N LEU A 185 -4.93 -3.82 -5.25
CA LEU A 185 -4.84 -3.08 -6.49
C LEU A 185 -3.74 -2.01 -6.34
N GLY A 186 -2.93 -1.85 -7.39
CA GLY A 186 -1.91 -0.80 -7.47
C GLY A 186 -2.30 0.21 -8.54
N TYR A 187 -2.19 1.49 -8.24
CA TYR A 187 -2.41 2.57 -9.19
C TYR A 187 -1.44 3.72 -8.92
N CYS A 188 -0.94 4.35 -9.98
CA CYS A 188 -0.08 5.52 -9.86
C CYS A 188 -0.83 6.77 -10.35
N SER A 189 -0.77 7.86 -9.58
CA SER A 189 -1.44 9.12 -9.89
C SER A 189 -0.52 10.25 -10.34
N VAL A 190 0.78 10.03 -10.32
CA VAL A 190 1.79 11.07 -10.59
C VAL A 190 2.53 10.87 -11.91
N LEU A 191 2.43 9.70 -12.52
CA LEU A 191 3.10 9.42 -13.79
C LEU A 191 2.44 10.13 -14.97
N LEU A 192 3.29 10.60 -15.88
CA LEU A 192 2.89 11.19 -17.14
C LEU A 192 2.17 10.16 -18.03
N PRO A 193 1.25 10.59 -18.92
CA PRO A 193 0.44 9.68 -19.74
C PRO A 193 1.20 8.66 -20.57
N GLN A 194 2.42 8.98 -21.02
CA GLN A 194 3.25 8.06 -21.80
C GLN A 194 3.74 6.84 -21.02
N TYR A 195 3.67 6.86 -19.68
CA TYR A 195 4.06 5.72 -18.83
C TYR A 195 2.87 4.84 -18.44
N TRP A 196 1.66 5.20 -18.89
CA TRP A 196 0.47 4.41 -18.64
C TRP A 196 0.50 3.16 -19.52
N ALA A 197 0.08 2.04 -18.95
CA ALA A 197 -0.29 0.89 -19.74
C ALA A 197 -1.51 1.23 -20.60
N ASP A 198 -1.49 0.80 -21.85
CA ASP A 198 -2.66 0.80 -22.74
C ASP A 198 -2.94 -0.64 -23.20
N ASP A 199 -3.76 -0.83 -24.23
CA ASP A 199 -4.15 -2.18 -24.66
C ASP A 199 -2.97 -3.00 -25.24
N GLU A 200 -1.92 -2.34 -25.74
CA GLU A 200 -0.81 -2.96 -26.46
C GLU A 200 0.57 -2.65 -25.86
N ARG A 201 0.65 -1.67 -24.94
CA ARG A 201 1.90 -1.18 -24.35
C ARG A 201 1.97 -1.46 -22.86
N ALA A 202 3.14 -1.97 -22.45
CA ALA A 202 3.46 -2.13 -21.05
C ALA A 202 3.56 -0.80 -20.32
N GLY A 203 3.15 -0.78 -19.06
CA GLY A 203 3.19 0.42 -18.24
C GLY A 203 2.49 0.27 -16.91
N CYS A 204 2.28 1.39 -16.24
CA CYS A 204 1.59 1.46 -14.96
C CYS A 204 0.08 1.64 -15.13
N ALA A 205 -0.72 1.09 -14.21
CA ALA A 205 -2.14 1.42 -14.11
C ALA A 205 -2.30 2.88 -13.63
N PRO A 206 -2.93 3.77 -14.41
CA PRO A 206 -3.08 5.17 -14.01
C PRO A 206 -4.30 5.38 -13.12
N MET A 207 -4.18 6.34 -12.20
CA MET A 207 -5.30 6.92 -11.46
C MET A 207 -5.26 8.44 -11.53
N ARG A 208 -6.30 9.07 -12.09
CA ARG A 208 -6.39 10.54 -12.08
C ARG A 208 -6.81 11.00 -10.69
N ALA A 209 -5.99 11.84 -10.06
CA ALA A 209 -6.35 12.55 -8.84
C ALA A 209 -6.57 14.03 -9.19
N HIS A 210 -7.75 14.56 -8.86
CA HIS A 210 -8.02 15.99 -8.92
C HIS A 210 -7.87 16.58 -7.52
N THR A 211 -6.80 17.34 -7.29
CA THR A 211 -6.61 18.03 -6.02
C THR A 211 -7.39 19.34 -6.03
N LEU A 212 -8.47 19.40 -5.26
CA LEU A 212 -9.22 20.63 -5.03
C LEU A 212 -8.66 21.32 -3.78
N TYR A 213 -7.96 22.44 -3.96
CA TYR A 213 -7.55 23.30 -2.86
C TYR A 213 -8.73 24.21 -2.49
N CYS A 214 -9.34 23.98 -1.33
CA CYS A 214 -10.18 24.98 -0.71
C CYS A 214 -9.32 25.75 0.30
N HIS A 215 -9.10 27.04 0.05
CA HIS A 215 -8.49 27.90 1.06
C HIS A 215 -9.45 27.94 2.25
N ARG A 216 -9.03 27.39 3.40
CA ARG A 216 -9.81 27.46 4.62
C ARG A 216 -9.91 28.94 4.99
N ARG A 217 -11.05 29.59 4.71
CA ARG A 217 -11.32 30.95 5.19
C ARG A 217 -11.10 30.92 6.70
N SER A 218 -10.06 31.58 7.17
CA SER A 218 -9.92 31.88 8.60
C SER A 218 -11.07 32.80 8.96
N ASP A 219 -11.99 32.33 9.79
CA ASP A 219 -13.06 33.13 10.34
C ASP A 219 -12.45 34.08 11.39
N SER A 220 -11.75 35.12 10.93
CA SER A 220 -11.11 36.12 11.79
C SER A 220 -12.10 37.23 12.08
N ARG A 221 -13.03 36.98 13.02
CA ARG A 221 -13.64 38.07 13.80
C ARG A 221 -12.64 38.50 14.87
N VAL A 222 -11.69 39.34 14.48
CA VAL A 222 -10.88 40.11 15.43
C VAL A 222 -11.65 41.40 15.70
N ASN A 223 -12.30 41.48 16.86
CA ASN A 223 -12.83 42.74 17.38
C ASN A 223 -11.66 43.60 17.83
N TRP A 224 -11.46 44.75 17.19
CA TRP A 224 -10.64 45.83 17.73
C TRP A 224 -11.54 46.75 18.56
N SER A 225 -11.33 46.77 19.88
CA SER A 225 -11.84 47.82 20.76
C SER A 225 -10.76 48.89 20.89
N GLY A 226 -11.02 50.06 20.32
CA GLY A 226 -10.40 51.34 20.70
C GLY A 226 -11.43 52.21 21.40
#